data_AF-A0A1H4MXR8-F1
#
_entry.id   AF-A0A1H4MXR8-F1
#
_cell.length_a   1.000
_cell.length_b   1.000
_cell.length_c   1.000
_cell.angle_alpha   90.00
_cell.angle_beta   90.00
_cell.angle_gamma   90.00
#
_symmetry.space_group_name_H-M   'P 1'
#
loop_
_entity.id
_entity.type
_entity.pdbx_description
1 polymer ?
#
loop_
_entity_poly.entity_id
_entity_poly.type
_entity_poly.pdbx_seq_one_letter_code
_entity_poly.pdbx_strand_id
1 'polypeptide(L)'
;MTTSRTRLLAATSAVPLLALVIARLAWGGDLPPVVASHWSGTRPDGFSDTTTYFWIALAVCAIAAGTAGVAAARIRTDAALWLPATVFTGWTVATTWIVSVAATVRAGSPGAATLGWWIVIPLLGILWAVATFVLLPRPSHATENGPAPTLPVPLAPGERASWTGYARGRWAGVLALAMAVAALVSALVGALWLAALFLVLVVAGGAFASVTVQVDRTGLSLASWNVRWRHIPLDAVDEAQVTEIRPGDWGGWGYRFSPRGTAVVIRGGEGIVVTRAGGRPFAVTVDGAAQGAALLNSLAAPRPAG
;
A
#
# COMPACT_ATOMS: atom_id res chain seq x y z
N MET A 1 22.96 7.19 -10.60
CA MET A 1 23.25 6.00 -9.77
C MET A 1 22.00 5.44 -9.06
N THR A 2 21.07 6.27 -8.58
CA THR A 2 19.84 5.85 -7.86
C THR A 2 18.94 4.89 -8.66
N THR A 3 18.70 5.18 -9.94
CA THR A 3 17.85 4.35 -10.81
C THR A 3 18.40 2.94 -11.04
N SER A 4 19.73 2.80 -11.13
CA SER A 4 20.40 1.50 -11.32
C SER A 4 20.20 0.62 -10.08
N ARG A 5 20.35 1.20 -8.87
CA ARG A 5 20.17 0.49 -7.60
C ARG A 5 18.72 0.02 -7.39
N THR A 6 17.72 0.85 -7.71
CA THR A 6 16.30 0.46 -7.62
C THR A 6 15.98 -0.69 -8.57
N ARG A 7 16.48 -0.63 -9.81
CA ARG A 7 16.29 -1.72 -10.79
C ARG A 7 16.98 -3.01 -10.36
N LEU A 8 18.19 -2.91 -9.79
CA LEU A 8 18.90 -4.06 -9.24
C LEU A 8 18.12 -4.72 -8.10
N LEU A 9 17.64 -3.94 -7.12
CA LEU A 9 16.82 -4.44 -6.02
C LEU A 9 15.47 -5.01 -6.48
N ALA A 10 14.89 -4.46 -7.55
CA ALA A 10 13.70 -5.06 -8.15
C ALA A 10 14.02 -6.37 -8.88
N ALA A 11 15.16 -6.48 -9.57
CA ALA A 11 15.56 -7.72 -10.21
C ALA A 11 15.73 -8.86 -9.19
N THR A 12 16.10 -8.56 -7.94
CA THR A 12 16.20 -9.60 -6.91
C THR A 12 14.87 -10.24 -6.54
N SER A 13 13.72 -9.60 -6.80
CA SER A 13 12.41 -10.25 -6.58
C SER A 13 12.12 -11.39 -7.56
N ALA A 14 12.89 -11.51 -8.66
CA ALA A 14 12.79 -12.64 -9.58
C ALA A 14 13.51 -13.89 -9.03
N VAL A 15 14.45 -13.74 -8.09
CA VAL A 15 15.24 -14.87 -7.56
C VAL A 15 14.36 -15.95 -6.92
N PRO A 16 13.38 -15.64 -6.04
CA PRO A 16 12.49 -16.66 -5.49
C PRO A 16 11.65 -17.37 -6.55
N LEU A 17 11.17 -16.63 -7.57
CA LEU A 17 10.41 -17.20 -8.69
C LEU A 17 11.27 -18.19 -9.48
N LEU A 18 12.50 -17.82 -9.80
CA LEU A 18 13.45 -18.70 -10.50
C LEU A 18 13.80 -19.93 -9.65
N ALA A 19 14.06 -19.74 -8.35
CA ALA A 19 14.34 -20.84 -7.43
C ALA A 19 13.18 -21.83 -7.34
N LEU A 20 11.93 -21.34 -7.32
CA LEU A 20 10.73 -22.16 -7.34
C LEU A 20 10.64 -23.01 -8.61
N VAL A 21 10.85 -22.40 -9.78
CA VAL A 21 10.84 -23.11 -11.08
C VAL A 21 11.96 -24.14 -11.15
N ILE A 22 13.18 -23.76 -10.77
CA ILE A 22 14.34 -24.66 -10.76
C ILE A 22 14.08 -25.85 -9.84
N ALA A 23 13.55 -25.62 -8.63
CA ALA A 23 13.23 -26.67 -7.69
C ALA A 23 12.17 -27.64 -8.26
N ARG A 24 11.10 -27.10 -8.87
CA ARG A 24 10.06 -27.92 -9.52
C ARG A 24 10.61 -28.79 -10.64
N LEU A 25 11.54 -28.27 -11.43
CA LEU A 25 12.18 -29.00 -12.53
C LEU A 25 13.17 -30.05 -11.99
N ALA A 26 13.94 -29.70 -10.95
CA ALA A 26 14.94 -30.59 -10.36
C ALA A 26 14.33 -31.84 -9.70
N TRP A 27 13.15 -31.72 -9.08
CA TRP A 27 12.43 -32.88 -8.54
C TRP A 27 11.70 -33.73 -9.60
N GLY A 28 11.50 -33.21 -10.82
CA GLY A 28 10.93 -33.98 -11.93
C GLY A 28 9.48 -34.44 -11.72
N GLY A 29 9.13 -35.59 -12.30
CA GLY A 29 7.78 -36.17 -12.24
C GLY A 29 7.48 -36.95 -10.95
N ASP A 30 8.50 -37.27 -10.15
CA ASP A 30 8.41 -38.20 -9.02
C ASP A 30 7.99 -37.52 -7.70
N LEU A 31 7.36 -36.35 -7.79
CA LEU A 31 6.85 -35.67 -6.61
C LEU A 31 5.64 -36.41 -6.03
N PRO A 32 5.54 -36.54 -4.70
CA PRO A 32 4.34 -37.03 -4.06
C PRO A 32 3.11 -36.25 -4.56
N PRO A 33 1.97 -36.90 -4.82
CA PRO A 33 0.77 -36.20 -5.28
C PRO A 33 0.24 -35.21 -4.23
N VAL A 34 0.53 -35.47 -2.94
CA VAL A 34 0.09 -34.65 -1.81
C VAL A 34 1.28 -34.32 -0.92
N VAL A 35 1.37 -33.06 -0.48
CA VAL A 35 2.40 -32.55 0.42
C VAL A 35 1.79 -31.86 1.65
N ALA A 36 2.57 -31.80 2.73
CA ALA A 36 2.23 -31.06 3.94
C ALA A 36 2.24 -29.54 3.67
N SER A 37 1.09 -28.88 3.74
CA SER A 37 0.94 -27.46 3.38
C SER A 37 0.51 -26.57 4.55
N HIS A 38 -0.02 -27.15 5.62
CA HIS A 38 -0.36 -26.46 6.85
C HIS A 38 0.28 -27.16 8.05
N TRP A 39 0.67 -26.36 9.05
CA TRP A 39 1.48 -26.82 10.17
C TRP A 39 0.97 -26.24 11.48
N SER A 40 0.85 -27.11 12.49
CA SER A 40 0.63 -26.75 13.89
C SER A 40 1.92 -27.00 14.67
N GLY A 41 2.64 -25.92 14.96
CA GLY A 41 4.02 -26.01 15.46
C GLY A 41 4.95 -26.58 14.40
N THR A 42 5.58 -27.72 14.67
CA THR A 42 6.52 -28.38 13.75
C THR A 42 5.94 -29.59 13.02
N ARG A 43 4.67 -29.95 13.30
CA ARG A 43 3.97 -31.09 12.69
C ARG A 43 2.86 -30.62 11.74
N PRO A 44 2.58 -31.38 10.68
CA PRO A 44 1.56 -31.03 9.71
C PRO A 44 0.17 -31.39 10.22
N ASP A 45 -0.79 -30.52 9.94
CA ASP A 45 -2.20 -30.69 10.24
C ASP A 45 -3.10 -30.38 9.02
N GLY A 46 -2.49 -30.06 7.88
CA GLY A 46 -3.18 -29.89 6.60
C GLY A 46 -2.29 -30.19 5.40
N PHE A 47 -2.93 -30.62 4.32
CA PHE A 47 -2.28 -31.16 3.13
C PHE A 47 -2.86 -30.56 1.86
N SER A 48 -2.08 -30.54 0.79
CA SER A 48 -2.53 -30.03 -0.50
C SER A 48 -1.98 -30.87 -1.65
N ASP A 49 -2.72 -30.91 -2.76
CA ASP A 49 -2.19 -31.40 -4.02
C ASP A 49 -0.94 -30.61 -4.40
N THR A 50 0.15 -31.32 -4.67
CA THR A 50 1.47 -30.74 -4.90
C THR A 50 1.50 -29.85 -6.13
N THR A 51 0.77 -30.22 -7.17
CA THR A 51 0.72 -29.50 -8.45
C THR A 51 -0.12 -28.23 -8.33
N THR A 52 -1.31 -28.31 -7.73
CA THR A 52 -2.13 -27.15 -7.42
C THR A 52 -1.37 -26.17 -6.52
N TYR A 53 -0.71 -26.67 -5.47
CA TYR A 53 0.07 -25.82 -4.57
C TYR A 53 1.22 -25.12 -5.30
N PHE A 54 1.91 -25.83 -6.21
CA PHE A 54 2.95 -25.24 -7.05
C PHE A 54 2.41 -24.10 -7.92
N TRP A 55 1.30 -24.30 -8.63
CA TRP A 55 0.77 -23.27 -9.52
C TRP A 55 0.28 -22.02 -8.77
N ILE A 56 -0.28 -22.20 -7.58
CA ILE A 56 -0.62 -21.08 -6.69
C ILE A 56 0.66 -20.33 -6.29
N ALA A 57 1.69 -21.04 -5.81
CA ALA A 57 2.95 -20.43 -5.43
C ALA A 57 3.61 -19.69 -6.60
N LEU A 58 3.60 -20.29 -7.80
CA LEU A 58 4.14 -19.71 -9.02
C LEU A 58 3.40 -18.44 -9.41
N ALA A 59 2.06 -18.46 -9.41
CA ALA A 59 1.25 -17.29 -9.74
C ALA A 59 1.55 -16.13 -8.79
N VAL A 60 1.60 -16.38 -7.48
CA VAL A 60 1.92 -15.34 -6.49
C VAL A 60 3.34 -14.79 -6.67
N CYS A 61 4.33 -15.66 -6.90
CA CYS A 61 5.70 -15.24 -7.15
C CYS A 61 5.84 -14.43 -8.46
N ALA A 62 5.13 -14.83 -9.52
CA ALA A 62 5.11 -14.13 -10.80
C ALA A 62 4.46 -12.75 -10.68
N ILE A 63 3.33 -12.64 -9.96
CA ILE A 63 2.69 -11.36 -9.65
C ILE A 63 3.64 -10.47 -8.85
N ALA A 64 4.27 -10.99 -7.80
CA ALA A 64 5.22 -10.22 -7.00
C ALA A 64 6.41 -9.69 -7.84
N ALA A 65 7.00 -10.54 -8.68
CA ALA A 65 8.07 -10.14 -9.59
C ALA A 65 7.61 -9.11 -10.63
N GLY A 66 6.41 -9.29 -11.21
CA GLY A 66 5.81 -8.34 -12.14
C GLY A 66 5.55 -6.98 -11.50
N THR A 67 4.97 -6.95 -10.30
CA THR A 67 4.74 -5.72 -9.51
C THR A 67 6.06 -5.01 -9.21
N ALA A 68 7.10 -5.75 -8.84
CA ALA A 68 8.44 -5.17 -8.62
C ALA A 68 9.02 -4.55 -9.90
N GLY A 69 8.88 -5.25 -11.04
CA GLY A 69 9.29 -4.75 -12.35
C GLY A 69 8.56 -3.45 -12.73
N VAL A 70 7.24 -3.40 -12.52
CA VAL A 70 6.44 -2.17 -12.76
C VAL A 70 6.87 -1.05 -11.83
N ALA A 71 7.07 -1.31 -10.54
CA ALA A 71 7.52 -0.32 -9.57
C ALA A 71 8.89 0.28 -9.95
N ALA A 72 9.81 -0.56 -10.41
CA ALA A 72 11.14 -0.14 -10.87
C ALA A 72 11.11 0.60 -12.22
N ALA A 73 10.26 0.18 -13.15
CA ALA A 73 10.13 0.81 -14.47
C ALA A 73 9.52 2.21 -14.38
N ARG A 74 8.57 2.41 -13.45
CA ARG A 74 7.86 3.69 -13.27
C ARG A 74 8.59 4.69 -12.36
N ILE A 75 9.71 4.30 -11.72
CA ILE A 75 10.51 5.11 -10.76
C ILE A 75 9.61 5.97 -9.87
N ARG A 76 8.64 5.32 -9.22
CA ARG A 76 7.72 6.02 -8.34
C ARG A 76 8.35 6.14 -6.96
N THR A 77 8.07 7.24 -6.26
CA THR A 77 8.48 7.45 -4.86
C THR A 77 7.90 6.41 -3.90
N ASP A 78 6.93 5.63 -4.36
CA ASP A 78 6.34 4.53 -3.60
C ASP A 78 7.04 3.17 -3.79
N ALA A 79 8.10 3.10 -4.60
CA ALA A 79 8.91 1.89 -4.76
C ALA A 79 9.49 1.39 -3.42
N ALA A 80 9.77 2.33 -2.49
CA ALA A 80 10.18 2.04 -1.11
C ALA A 80 9.15 1.24 -0.32
N LEU A 81 7.87 1.26 -0.71
CA LEU A 81 6.82 0.45 -0.08
C LEU A 81 6.63 -0.88 -0.81
N TRP A 82 6.57 -0.85 -2.15
CA TRP A 82 6.23 -2.05 -2.93
C TRP A 82 7.35 -3.07 -3.01
N LEU A 83 8.61 -2.64 -3.19
CA LEU A 83 9.72 -3.57 -3.43
C LEU A 83 10.03 -4.46 -2.22
N PRO A 84 10.06 -3.96 -0.97
CA PRO A 84 10.18 -4.83 0.20
C PRO A 84 9.05 -5.87 0.29
N ALA A 85 7.82 -5.45 0.01
CA ALA A 85 6.64 -6.32 0.08
C ALA A 85 6.68 -7.43 -0.99
N THR A 86 7.08 -7.12 -2.23
CA THR A 86 7.18 -8.10 -3.30
C THR A 86 8.31 -9.10 -3.06
N VAL A 87 9.46 -8.64 -2.57
CA VAL A 87 10.59 -9.50 -2.20
C VAL A 87 10.21 -10.43 -1.03
N PHE A 88 9.59 -9.89 0.02
CA PHE A 88 9.08 -10.68 1.15
C PHE A 88 8.13 -11.77 0.68
N THR A 89 7.12 -11.38 -0.11
CA THR A 89 6.06 -12.28 -0.56
C THR A 89 6.63 -13.37 -1.46
N GLY A 90 7.43 -13.00 -2.47
CA GLY A 90 8.05 -13.96 -3.37
C GLY A 90 8.95 -14.95 -2.64
N TRP A 91 9.81 -14.46 -1.73
CA TRP A 91 10.67 -15.33 -0.92
C TRP A 91 9.85 -16.31 -0.08
N THR A 92 8.93 -15.79 0.72
CA THR A 92 8.16 -16.59 1.69
C THR A 92 7.35 -17.65 0.98
N VAL A 93 6.65 -17.28 -0.10
CA VAL A 93 5.80 -18.23 -0.85
C VAL A 93 6.64 -19.30 -1.55
N ALA A 94 7.69 -18.91 -2.28
CA ALA A 94 8.55 -19.87 -2.97
C ALA A 94 9.21 -20.85 -1.99
N THR A 95 9.79 -20.33 -0.91
CA THR A 95 10.47 -21.17 0.08
C THR A 95 9.50 -22.03 0.87
N THR A 96 8.28 -21.57 1.17
CA THR A 96 7.28 -22.40 1.86
C THR A 96 6.93 -23.63 1.02
N TRP A 97 6.73 -23.45 -0.30
CA TRP A 97 6.51 -24.58 -1.20
C TRP A 97 7.73 -25.51 -1.26
N ILE A 98 8.94 -24.97 -1.46
CA ILE A 98 10.18 -25.77 -1.54
C ILE A 98 10.42 -26.56 -0.25
N VAL A 99 10.28 -25.92 0.91
CA VAL A 99 10.48 -26.55 2.23
C VAL A 99 9.41 -27.62 2.48
N SER A 100 8.14 -27.34 2.16
CA SER A 100 7.03 -28.29 2.26
C SER A 100 7.30 -29.57 1.46
N VAL A 101 7.69 -29.42 0.20
CA VAL A 101 8.03 -30.53 -0.70
C VAL A 101 9.24 -31.29 -0.17
N ALA A 102 10.33 -30.59 0.16
CA ALA A 102 11.55 -31.22 0.66
C ALA A 102 11.32 -32.01 1.96
N ALA A 103 10.53 -31.45 2.89
CA ALA A 103 10.19 -32.11 4.15
C ALA A 103 9.33 -33.35 3.91
N THR A 104 8.35 -33.26 3.01
CA THR A 104 7.47 -34.39 2.65
C THR A 104 8.27 -35.52 1.97
N VAL A 105 9.10 -35.19 0.99
CA VAL A 105 9.94 -36.17 0.27
C VAL A 105 10.90 -36.85 1.24
N ARG A 106 11.57 -36.09 2.13
CA ARG A 106 12.50 -36.66 3.12
C ARG A 106 11.80 -37.60 4.11
N ALA A 107 10.56 -37.28 4.50
CA ALA A 107 9.80 -38.10 5.44
C ALA A 107 9.11 -39.30 4.78
N GLY A 108 9.08 -39.37 3.44
CA GLY A 108 8.41 -40.41 2.67
C GLY A 108 6.88 -40.34 2.67
N SER A 109 6.28 -39.51 3.52
CA SER A 109 4.84 -39.24 3.53
C SER A 109 4.54 -37.84 4.08
N PRO A 110 3.44 -37.20 3.65
CA PRO A 110 3.10 -35.87 4.12
C PRO A 110 2.79 -35.82 5.62
N GLY A 111 2.16 -36.86 6.19
CA GLY A 111 1.82 -36.90 7.62
C GLY A 111 3.02 -37.08 8.55
N ALA A 112 4.11 -37.67 8.06
CA ALA A 112 5.35 -37.85 8.82
C ALA A 112 6.32 -36.68 8.69
N ALA A 113 6.03 -35.70 7.84
CA ALA A 113 6.89 -34.55 7.61
C ALA A 113 7.08 -33.73 8.89
N THR A 114 8.27 -33.18 9.10
CA THR A 114 8.53 -32.27 10.24
C THR A 114 9.28 -31.04 9.74
N LEU A 115 8.82 -29.84 10.12
CA LEU A 115 9.48 -28.58 9.75
C LEU A 115 10.87 -28.44 10.40
N GLY A 116 10.99 -28.81 11.68
CA GLY A 116 12.23 -28.61 12.44
C GLY A 116 12.76 -27.18 12.31
N TRP A 117 14.06 -27.03 12.03
CA TRP A 117 14.70 -25.73 11.81
C TRP A 117 14.41 -25.11 10.43
N TRP A 118 13.81 -25.85 9.49
CA TRP A 118 13.54 -25.35 8.14
C TRP A 118 12.52 -24.20 8.13
N ILE A 119 11.75 -24.03 9.21
CA ILE A 119 10.87 -22.88 9.44
C ILE A 119 11.61 -21.54 9.38
N VAL A 120 12.92 -21.53 9.65
CA VAL A 120 13.74 -20.32 9.55
C VAL A 120 13.83 -19.83 8.11
N ILE A 121 13.83 -20.72 7.11
CA ILE A 121 14.06 -20.35 5.71
C ILE A 121 12.98 -19.36 5.21
N PRO A 122 11.67 -19.64 5.31
CA PRO A 122 10.65 -18.64 4.94
C PRO A 122 10.77 -17.32 5.70
N LEU A 123 11.16 -17.36 6.98
CA LEU A 123 11.30 -16.17 7.82
C LEU A 123 12.46 -15.26 7.40
N LEU A 124 13.49 -15.78 6.71
CA LEU A 124 14.57 -14.96 6.15
C LEU A 124 14.08 -13.93 5.13
N GLY A 125 12.85 -14.10 4.61
CA GLY A 125 12.20 -13.11 3.76
C GLY A 125 12.02 -11.77 4.47
N ILE A 126 11.85 -11.77 5.80
CA ILE A 126 11.76 -10.55 6.61
C ILE A 126 13.07 -9.77 6.51
N LEU A 127 14.20 -10.46 6.68
CA LEU A 127 15.53 -9.83 6.59
C LEU A 127 15.77 -9.28 5.18
N TRP A 128 15.35 -10.00 4.14
CA TRP A 128 15.47 -9.51 2.77
C TRP A 128 14.58 -8.29 2.51
N ALA A 129 13.36 -8.28 3.03
CA ALA A 129 12.46 -7.13 2.94
C ALA A 129 13.06 -5.90 3.65
N VAL A 130 13.59 -6.08 4.86
CA VAL A 130 14.25 -5.03 5.64
C VAL A 130 15.50 -4.52 4.90
N ALA A 131 16.34 -5.41 4.38
CA ALA A 131 17.51 -5.02 3.59
C ALA A 131 17.10 -4.22 2.35
N THR A 132 16.10 -4.68 1.61
CA THR A 132 15.54 -3.96 0.46
C THR A 132 15.06 -2.57 0.87
N PHE A 133 14.31 -2.44 1.97
CA PHE A 133 13.79 -1.17 2.47
C PHE A 133 14.90 -0.19 2.87
N VAL A 134 15.95 -0.67 3.56
CA VAL A 134 17.08 0.14 4.02
C VAL A 134 17.97 0.58 2.85
N LEU A 135 18.16 -0.30 1.86
CA LEU A 135 19.03 -0.04 0.72
C LEU A 135 18.35 0.80 -0.38
N LEU A 136 17.03 0.95 -0.35
CA LEU A 136 16.32 1.78 -1.34
C LEU A 136 16.69 3.25 -1.16
N PRO A 137 17.11 3.95 -2.24
CA PRO A 137 17.35 5.38 -2.18
C PRO A 137 16.09 6.11 -1.74
N ARG A 138 16.17 6.90 -0.66
CA ARG A 138 15.11 7.81 -0.24
C ARG A 138 15.37 9.16 -0.89
N PRO A 139 14.49 9.66 -1.77
CA PRO A 139 14.61 11.02 -2.27
C PRO A 139 14.52 11.99 -1.08
N SER A 140 15.59 12.73 -0.82
CA SER A 140 15.54 13.88 0.09
C SER A 140 14.91 15.04 -0.65
N HIS A 141 13.59 15.09 -0.71
CA HIS A 141 12.91 16.32 -1.08
C HIS A 141 12.58 17.08 0.19
N ALA A 142 13.28 18.19 0.42
CA ALA A 142 12.64 19.29 1.12
C ALA A 142 11.49 19.72 0.22
N THR A 143 10.27 19.34 0.59
CA THR A 143 9.08 19.89 -0.06
C THR A 143 9.05 21.35 0.38
N GLU A 144 9.61 22.24 -0.43
CA GLU A 144 9.30 23.66 -0.29
C GLU A 144 7.82 23.78 -0.55
N ASN A 145 7.09 24.24 0.46
CA ASN A 145 5.69 24.52 0.28
C ASN A 145 5.57 25.61 -0.78
N GLY A 146 4.67 25.41 -1.75
CA GLY A 146 4.39 26.42 -2.76
C GLY A 146 3.74 27.67 -2.15
N PRO A 147 3.44 28.70 -2.97
CA PRO A 147 2.76 29.89 -2.50
C PRO A 147 1.42 29.53 -1.82
N ALA A 148 1.01 30.35 -0.85
CA ALA A 148 -0.34 30.33 -0.31
C ALA A 148 -1.27 31.16 -1.21
N PRO A 149 -2.04 30.52 -2.11
CA PRO A 149 -2.91 31.27 -3.00
C PRO A 149 -4.06 31.89 -2.20
N THR A 150 -4.58 33.00 -2.68
CA THR A 150 -5.88 33.57 -2.26
C THR A 150 -6.77 33.69 -3.48
N LEU A 151 -8.08 33.84 -3.28
CA LEU A 151 -8.99 34.14 -4.38
C LEU A 151 -8.57 35.46 -5.06
N PRO A 152 -8.59 35.54 -6.41
CA PRO A 152 -8.29 36.78 -7.13
C PRO A 152 -9.26 37.91 -6.81
N VAL A 153 -10.52 37.57 -6.54
CA VAL A 153 -11.56 38.50 -6.10
C VAL A 153 -11.96 38.11 -4.67
N PRO A 154 -11.81 39.01 -3.69
CA PRO A 154 -12.26 38.75 -2.32
C PRO A 154 -13.76 38.51 -2.25
N LEU A 155 -14.18 37.63 -1.33
CA LEU A 155 -15.60 37.37 -1.08
C LEU A 155 -16.29 38.63 -0.53
N ALA A 156 -17.46 38.95 -1.07
CA ALA A 156 -18.27 40.06 -0.57
C ALA A 156 -18.81 39.76 0.85
N PRO A 157 -19.11 40.79 1.65
CA PRO A 157 -19.77 40.59 2.94
C PRO A 157 -21.06 39.78 2.79
N GLY A 158 -21.17 38.67 3.52
CA GLY A 158 -22.33 37.78 3.45
C GLY A 158 -22.29 36.73 2.33
N GLU A 159 -21.34 36.77 1.41
CA GLU A 159 -21.20 35.81 0.31
C GLU A 159 -20.78 34.41 0.79
N ARG A 160 -21.58 33.38 0.46
CA ARG A 160 -21.32 31.99 0.84
C ARG A 160 -20.61 31.29 -0.31
N ALA A 161 -19.41 30.81 -0.05
CA ALA A 161 -18.66 29.98 -0.98
C ALA A 161 -18.31 28.64 -0.32
N SER A 162 -18.32 27.58 -1.12
CA SER A 162 -17.89 26.24 -0.74
C SER A 162 -17.15 25.61 -1.91
N TRP A 163 -16.07 24.89 -1.61
CA TRP A 163 -15.32 24.11 -2.59
C TRP A 163 -15.29 22.65 -2.16
N THR A 164 -15.41 21.74 -3.13
CA THR A 164 -15.32 20.30 -2.91
C THR A 164 -14.36 19.68 -3.91
N GLY A 165 -13.31 19.06 -3.41
CA GLY A 165 -12.35 18.30 -4.20
C GLY A 165 -12.40 16.81 -3.87
N TYR A 166 -11.90 16.00 -4.79
CA TYR A 166 -11.83 14.55 -4.64
C TYR A 166 -10.41 14.05 -4.85
N ALA A 167 -10.05 12.97 -4.17
CA ALA A 167 -8.86 12.21 -4.47
C ALA A 167 -9.21 10.71 -4.43
N ARG A 168 -8.80 9.98 -5.47
CA ARG A 168 -9.05 8.53 -5.59
C ARG A 168 -7.76 7.79 -5.91
N GLY A 169 -7.52 6.70 -5.20
CA GLY A 169 -6.40 5.81 -5.45
C GLY A 169 -6.66 4.95 -6.69
N ARG A 170 -5.92 5.14 -7.78
CA ARG A 170 -6.03 4.30 -9.00
C ARG A 170 -5.74 2.81 -8.74
N TRP A 171 -4.94 2.52 -7.71
CA TRP A 171 -4.62 1.16 -7.28
C TRP A 171 -5.80 0.44 -6.61
N ALA A 172 -6.77 1.19 -6.08
CA ALA A 172 -7.86 0.62 -5.31
C ALA A 172 -8.82 -0.21 -6.16
N GLY A 173 -9.09 0.19 -7.40
CA GLY A 173 -9.91 -0.61 -8.32
C GLY A 173 -9.25 -1.95 -8.64
N VAL A 174 -7.93 -1.95 -8.86
CA VAL A 174 -7.16 -3.18 -9.09
C VAL A 174 -7.16 -4.07 -7.85
N LEU A 175 -6.92 -3.50 -6.67
CA LEU A 175 -6.96 -4.25 -5.41
C LEU A 175 -8.35 -4.81 -5.14
N ALA A 176 -9.41 -4.02 -5.34
CA ALA A 176 -10.79 -4.46 -5.16
C ALA A 176 -11.13 -5.63 -6.09
N LEU A 177 -10.74 -5.56 -7.37
CA LEU A 177 -10.91 -6.66 -8.31
C LEU A 177 -10.15 -7.91 -7.87
N ALA A 178 -8.88 -7.77 -7.48
CA ALA A 178 -8.06 -8.89 -7.02
C ALA A 178 -8.67 -9.58 -5.79
N MET A 179 -9.13 -8.79 -4.80
CA MET A 179 -9.78 -9.32 -3.60
C MET A 179 -11.15 -9.93 -3.91
N ALA A 180 -11.93 -9.37 -4.85
CA ALA A 180 -13.19 -9.96 -5.29
C ALA A 180 -12.99 -11.32 -5.98
N VAL A 181 -11.96 -11.45 -6.82
CA VAL A 181 -11.57 -12.73 -7.43
C VAL A 181 -11.12 -13.71 -6.35
N ALA A 182 -10.29 -13.28 -5.39
CA ALA A 182 -9.87 -14.12 -4.28
C ALA A 182 -11.06 -14.59 -3.43
N ALA A 183 -12.05 -13.72 -3.19
CA ALA A 183 -13.28 -14.06 -2.50
C ALA A 183 -14.08 -15.13 -3.26
N LEU A 184 -14.26 -14.93 -4.57
CA LEU A 184 -14.98 -15.87 -5.42
C LEU A 184 -14.30 -17.24 -5.46
N VAL A 185 -13.00 -17.29 -5.67
CA VAL A 185 -12.22 -18.54 -5.66
C VAL A 185 -12.34 -19.24 -4.31
N SER A 186 -12.20 -18.48 -3.21
CA SER A 186 -12.34 -19.02 -1.85
C SER A 186 -13.73 -19.64 -1.62
N ALA A 187 -14.79 -19.01 -2.13
CA ALA A 187 -16.14 -19.55 -2.03
C ALA A 187 -16.31 -20.83 -2.86
N LEU A 188 -15.78 -20.88 -4.09
CA LEU A 188 -15.85 -22.03 -4.98
C LEU A 188 -15.15 -23.28 -4.42
N VAL A 189 -14.10 -23.09 -3.59
CA VAL A 189 -13.38 -24.18 -2.93
C VAL A 189 -13.90 -24.48 -1.51
N GLY A 190 -15.04 -23.90 -1.11
CA GLY A 190 -15.69 -24.14 0.18
C GLY A 190 -15.09 -23.38 1.38
N ALA A 191 -14.10 -22.49 1.16
CA ALA A 191 -13.49 -21.67 2.20
C ALA A 191 -14.29 -20.37 2.44
N LEU A 192 -15.53 -20.50 2.91
CA LEU A 192 -16.47 -19.37 3.05
C LEU A 192 -15.97 -18.27 3.99
N TRP A 193 -15.18 -18.60 5.02
CA TRP A 193 -14.61 -17.61 5.92
C TRP A 193 -13.57 -16.71 5.23
N LEU A 194 -12.76 -17.28 4.31
CA LEU A 194 -11.82 -16.51 3.48
C LEU A 194 -12.58 -15.63 2.50
N ALA A 195 -13.66 -16.15 1.90
CA ALA A 195 -14.51 -15.37 1.02
C ALA A 195 -15.10 -14.14 1.73
N ALA A 196 -15.64 -14.34 2.94
CA ALA A 196 -16.15 -13.25 3.77
C ALA A 196 -15.05 -12.25 4.15
N LEU A 197 -13.86 -12.75 4.54
CA LEU A 197 -12.71 -11.90 4.86
C LEU A 197 -12.32 -11.02 3.66
N PHE A 198 -12.14 -11.60 2.48
CA PHE A 198 -11.77 -10.83 1.28
C PHE A 198 -12.85 -9.81 0.89
N LEU A 199 -14.13 -10.13 1.05
CA LEU A 199 -15.22 -9.17 0.81
C LEU A 199 -15.16 -7.99 1.79
N VAL A 200 -14.93 -8.26 3.09
CA VAL A 200 -14.74 -7.21 4.09
C VAL A 200 -13.54 -6.33 3.74
N LEU A 201 -12.44 -6.93 3.27
CA LEU A 201 -11.25 -6.18 2.83
C LEU A 201 -11.51 -5.33 1.59
N VAL A 202 -12.36 -5.76 0.65
CA VAL A 202 -12.81 -4.92 -0.48
C VAL A 202 -13.53 -3.68 0.03
N VAL A 203 -14.51 -3.86 0.92
CA VAL A 203 -15.31 -2.76 1.47
C VAL A 203 -14.43 -1.80 2.26
N ALA A 204 -13.62 -2.32 3.19
CA ALA A 204 -12.71 -1.50 3.98
C ALA A 204 -11.69 -0.77 3.09
N GLY A 205 -11.05 -1.48 2.16
CA GLY A 205 -10.09 -0.90 1.22
C GLY A 205 -10.70 0.19 0.35
N GLY A 206 -11.94 0.01 -0.11
CA GLY A 206 -12.69 1.00 -0.86
C GLY A 206 -12.98 2.28 -0.07
N ALA A 207 -13.34 2.15 1.21
CA ALA A 207 -13.61 3.30 2.08
C ALA A 207 -12.36 4.18 2.24
N PHE A 208 -11.19 3.57 2.42
CA PHE A 208 -9.92 4.27 2.60
C PHE A 208 -9.22 4.64 1.29
N ALA A 209 -9.75 4.23 0.14
CA ALA A 209 -9.19 4.50 -1.18
C ALA A 209 -9.63 5.85 -1.78
N SER A 210 -10.55 6.55 -1.11
CA SER A 210 -11.04 7.84 -1.56
C SER A 210 -11.18 8.83 -0.41
N VAL A 211 -10.95 10.09 -0.74
CA VAL A 211 -11.23 11.21 0.16
C VAL A 211 -11.95 12.30 -0.62
N THR A 212 -12.97 12.87 0.01
CA THR A 212 -13.61 14.11 -0.39
C THR A 212 -13.14 15.19 0.59
N VAL A 213 -12.58 16.27 0.06
CA VAL A 213 -12.18 17.43 0.84
C VAL A 213 -13.19 18.53 0.56
N GLN A 214 -13.77 19.08 1.62
CA GLN A 214 -14.67 20.21 1.53
C GLN A 214 -14.06 21.40 2.29
N VAL A 215 -14.06 22.56 1.64
CA VAL A 215 -13.67 23.83 2.24
C VAL A 215 -14.89 24.74 2.23
N ASP A 216 -15.28 25.23 3.40
CA ASP A 216 -16.36 26.20 3.56
C ASP A 216 -16.08 27.11 4.76
N ARG A 217 -17.06 27.93 5.13
CA ARG A 217 -16.95 28.90 6.25
C ARG A 217 -16.65 28.25 7.61
N THR A 218 -16.88 26.95 7.78
CA THR A 218 -16.54 26.23 9.01
C THR A 218 -15.07 25.81 9.04
N GLY A 219 -14.42 25.72 7.88
CA GLY A 219 -13.03 25.33 7.73
C GLY A 219 -12.86 24.20 6.70
N LEU A 220 -11.91 23.30 6.96
CA LEU A 220 -11.58 22.18 6.08
C LEU A 220 -12.10 20.86 6.66
N SER A 221 -12.86 20.12 5.87
CA SER A 221 -13.47 18.84 6.26
C SER A 221 -13.05 17.73 5.32
N LEU A 222 -12.80 16.54 5.87
CA LEU A 222 -12.58 15.32 5.09
C LEU A 222 -13.73 14.35 5.33
N ALA A 223 -14.18 13.75 4.25
CA ALA A 223 -15.18 12.70 4.24
C ALA A 223 -14.77 11.56 3.31
N SER A 224 -15.27 10.37 3.60
CA SER A 224 -15.21 9.22 2.71
C SER A 224 -16.59 8.58 2.70
N TRP A 225 -17.12 8.26 1.52
CA TRP A 225 -18.49 7.72 1.37
C TRP A 225 -19.55 8.50 2.15
N ASN A 226 -19.53 9.83 2.05
CA ASN A 226 -20.43 10.76 2.74
C ASN A 226 -20.34 10.76 4.28
N VAL A 227 -19.39 10.02 4.87
CA VAL A 227 -19.13 10.05 6.31
C VAL A 227 -17.97 11.01 6.58
N ARG A 228 -18.26 12.15 7.23
CA ARG A 228 -17.22 13.08 7.71
C ARG A 228 -16.49 12.47 8.90
N TRP A 229 -15.18 12.41 8.83
CA TRP A 229 -14.34 11.80 9.87
C TRP A 229 -13.22 12.72 10.37
N ARG A 230 -12.99 13.87 9.71
CA ARG A 230 -12.06 14.89 10.18
C ARG A 230 -12.56 16.29 9.82
N HIS A 231 -12.37 17.21 10.75
CA HIS A 231 -12.61 18.63 10.56
C HIS A 231 -11.46 19.43 11.17
N ILE A 232 -11.01 20.46 10.46
CA ILE A 232 -10.07 21.47 10.91
C ILE A 232 -10.84 22.79 10.87
N PRO A 233 -11.14 23.39 12.03
CA PRO A 233 -11.90 24.62 12.07
C PRO A 233 -11.06 25.77 11.51
N LEU A 234 -11.75 26.78 10.96
CA LEU A 234 -11.12 27.88 10.23
C LEU A 234 -10.19 28.75 11.12
N ASP A 235 -10.52 28.90 12.39
CA ASP A 235 -9.73 29.62 13.40
C ASP A 235 -8.38 28.94 13.71
N ALA A 236 -8.26 27.64 13.44
CA ALA A 236 -7.02 26.89 13.59
C ALA A 236 -6.14 26.94 12.33
N VAL A 237 -6.56 27.63 11.26
CA VAL A 237 -5.82 27.72 10.00
C VAL A 237 -5.03 29.02 9.93
N ASP A 238 -3.70 28.93 9.93
CA ASP A 238 -2.83 30.08 9.72
C ASP A 238 -2.62 30.34 8.22
N GLU A 239 -2.28 29.28 7.49
CA GLU A 239 -1.91 29.35 6.08
C GLU A 239 -2.19 28.01 5.40
N ALA A 240 -2.71 28.03 4.18
CA ALA A 240 -2.91 26.88 3.32
C ALA A 240 -2.05 27.00 2.05
N GLN A 241 -1.14 26.06 1.86
CA GLN A 241 -0.18 26.05 0.75
C GLN A 241 -0.48 24.88 -0.19
N VAL A 242 -0.15 25.06 -1.47
CA VAL A 242 -0.26 23.99 -2.48
C VAL A 242 1.10 23.32 -2.60
N THR A 243 1.11 21.98 -2.55
CA THR A 243 2.36 21.22 -2.65
C THR A 243 2.14 19.93 -3.41
N GLU A 244 3.15 19.52 -4.17
CA GLU A 244 3.20 18.19 -4.79
C GLU A 244 3.53 17.16 -3.70
N ILE A 245 2.52 16.41 -3.25
CA ILE A 245 2.65 15.39 -2.21
C ILE A 245 2.93 14.03 -2.85
N ARG A 246 3.98 13.38 -2.37
CA ARG A 246 4.36 12.03 -2.79
C ARG A 246 4.18 11.05 -1.62
N PRO A 247 3.57 9.87 -1.83
CA PRO A 247 3.34 8.90 -0.76
C PRO A 247 4.62 8.48 -0.03
N GLY A 248 5.73 8.31 -0.74
CA GLY A 248 7.02 7.95 -0.15
C GLY A 248 7.51 8.92 0.93
N ASP A 249 7.24 10.22 0.78
CA ASP A 249 7.73 11.27 1.69
C ASP A 249 7.02 11.22 3.06
N TRP A 250 5.83 10.62 3.09
CA TRP A 250 4.97 10.43 4.27
C TRP A 250 4.92 8.98 4.76
N GLY A 251 5.74 8.09 4.18
CA GLY A 251 5.81 6.68 4.56
C GLY A 251 4.70 5.79 3.96
N GLY A 252 4.02 6.25 2.92
CA GLY A 252 3.06 5.46 2.13
C GLY A 252 1.67 6.09 2.05
N TRP A 253 0.69 5.28 1.65
CA TRP A 253 -0.71 5.70 1.51
C TRP A 253 -1.51 5.66 2.80
N GLY A 254 -2.60 6.40 2.85
CA GLY A 254 -3.55 6.44 3.95
C GLY A 254 -3.30 7.60 4.91
N TYR A 255 -3.80 7.44 6.13
CA TYR A 255 -3.61 8.41 7.21
C TYR A 255 -2.25 8.19 7.87
N ARG A 256 -1.43 9.24 7.93
CA ARG A 256 -0.02 9.18 8.36
C ARG A 256 0.27 10.20 9.44
N PHE A 257 0.93 9.73 10.50
CA PHE A 257 1.54 10.57 11.51
C PHE A 257 3.06 10.55 11.33
N SER A 258 3.68 11.72 11.22
CA SER A 258 5.12 11.85 11.14
C SER A 258 5.59 13.05 11.97
N PRO A 259 6.92 13.20 12.18
CA PRO A 259 7.47 14.42 12.77
C PRO A 259 7.12 15.69 11.98
N ARG A 260 6.86 15.58 10.66
CA ARG A 260 6.43 16.70 9.79
C ARG A 260 4.98 17.13 10.02
N GLY A 261 4.18 16.28 10.65
CA GLY A 261 2.78 16.51 10.92
C GLY A 261 1.90 15.34 10.54
N THR A 262 0.64 15.64 10.24
CA THR A 262 -0.37 14.65 9.87
C THR A 262 -0.65 14.74 8.39
N ALA A 263 -0.73 13.62 7.66
CA ALA A 263 -1.08 13.62 6.26
C ALA A 263 -2.13 12.57 5.90
N VAL A 264 -2.97 12.88 4.93
CA VAL A 264 -3.90 11.96 4.30
C VAL A 264 -3.50 11.83 2.84
N VAL A 265 -2.84 10.73 2.51
CA VAL A 265 -2.22 10.51 1.20
C VAL A 265 -2.91 9.37 0.48
N ILE A 266 -3.85 9.71 -0.41
CA ILE A 266 -4.63 8.72 -1.18
C ILE A 266 -3.97 8.43 -2.54
N ARG A 267 -3.38 9.47 -3.14
CA ARG A 267 -2.63 9.40 -4.41
C ARG A 267 -1.40 10.28 -4.33
N GLY A 268 -0.43 10.09 -5.23
CA GLY A 268 0.59 11.11 -5.47
C GLY A 268 0.02 12.25 -6.31
N GLY A 269 0.60 13.44 -6.20
CA GLY A 269 0.24 14.63 -6.96
C GLY A 269 0.00 15.85 -6.06
N GLU A 270 -0.69 16.85 -6.61
CA GLU A 270 -1.08 18.04 -5.85
C GLU A 270 -1.88 17.70 -4.57
N GLY A 271 -1.68 18.54 -3.56
CA GLY A 271 -2.40 18.51 -2.30
C GLY A 271 -2.31 19.83 -1.54
N ILE A 272 -3.15 19.95 -0.52
CA ILE A 272 -3.23 21.12 0.36
C ILE A 272 -2.46 20.82 1.64
N VAL A 273 -1.53 21.70 2.01
CA VAL A 273 -0.82 21.68 3.29
C VAL A 273 -1.32 22.86 4.12
N VAL A 274 -1.99 22.55 5.22
CA VAL A 274 -2.53 23.52 6.17
C VAL A 274 -1.58 23.64 7.36
N THR A 275 -0.96 24.79 7.51
CA THR A 275 -0.27 25.21 8.74
C THR A 275 -1.32 25.63 9.76
N ARG A 276 -1.15 25.17 11.00
CA ARG A 276 -2.15 25.35 12.06
C ARG A 276 -1.60 26.15 13.22
N ALA A 277 -2.41 27.06 13.75
CA ALA A 277 -2.08 27.88 14.91
C ALA A 277 -1.65 26.99 16.09
N GLY A 278 -0.37 27.09 16.49
CA GLY A 278 0.19 26.32 17.62
C GLY A 278 0.19 24.80 17.42
N GLY A 279 -0.02 24.30 16.20
CA GLY A 279 -0.21 22.88 15.92
C GLY A 279 0.74 22.33 14.85
N ARG A 280 0.72 21.01 14.68
CA ARG A 280 1.46 20.36 13.59
C ARG A 280 0.71 20.56 12.25
N PRO A 281 1.43 20.75 11.13
CA PRO A 281 0.82 20.84 9.81
C PRO A 281 -0.10 19.66 9.49
N PHE A 282 -1.12 19.92 8.67
CA PHE A 282 -1.98 18.90 8.09
C PHE A 282 -1.85 18.90 6.57
N ALA A 283 -1.57 17.74 5.96
CA ALA A 283 -1.50 17.62 4.52
C ALA A 283 -2.61 16.70 3.99
N VAL A 284 -3.20 17.01 2.85
CA VAL A 284 -4.14 16.13 2.16
C VAL A 284 -3.96 16.20 0.66
N THR A 285 -3.84 15.05 0.01
CA THR A 285 -3.80 14.96 -1.47
C THR A 285 -5.21 15.08 -2.01
N VAL A 286 -5.43 15.99 -2.97
CA VAL A 286 -6.75 16.25 -3.56
C VAL A 286 -6.60 16.94 -4.91
N ASP A 287 -7.49 16.62 -5.87
CA ASP A 287 -7.55 17.31 -7.16
C ASP A 287 -8.05 18.75 -6.96
N GLY A 288 -7.48 19.72 -7.68
CA GLY A 288 -7.85 21.14 -7.56
C GLY A 288 -7.39 21.77 -6.24
N ALA A 289 -6.21 21.37 -5.75
CA ALA A 289 -5.69 21.81 -4.46
C ALA A 289 -5.53 23.35 -4.41
N ALA A 290 -5.17 23.97 -5.54
CA ALA A 290 -5.03 25.41 -5.66
C ALA A 290 -6.32 26.17 -5.37
N GLN A 291 -7.46 25.73 -5.91
CA GLN A 291 -8.75 26.38 -5.68
C GLN A 291 -9.21 26.20 -4.22
N GLY A 292 -9.03 25.00 -3.67
CA GLY A 292 -9.37 24.72 -2.27
C GLY A 292 -8.53 25.53 -1.29
N ALA A 293 -7.21 25.61 -1.51
CA ALA A 293 -6.30 26.42 -0.70
C ALA A 293 -6.61 27.92 -0.82
N ALA A 294 -6.90 28.40 -2.04
CA ALA A 294 -7.25 29.80 -2.29
C ALA A 294 -8.50 30.22 -1.51
N LEU A 295 -9.56 29.40 -1.56
CA LEU A 295 -10.76 29.64 -0.79
C LEU A 295 -10.48 29.59 0.73
N LEU A 296 -9.70 28.60 1.18
CA LEU A 296 -9.40 28.43 2.61
C LEU A 296 -8.66 29.65 3.18
N ASN A 297 -7.62 30.14 2.49
CA ASN A 297 -6.89 31.34 2.90
C ASN A 297 -7.76 32.60 2.86
N SER A 298 -8.59 32.78 1.82
CA SER A 298 -9.50 33.91 1.74
C SER A 298 -10.57 33.91 2.83
N LEU A 299 -10.96 32.74 3.33
CA LEU A 299 -11.87 32.62 4.46
C LEU A 299 -11.18 32.86 5.81
N ALA A 300 -9.92 32.39 5.96
CA ALA A 300 -9.13 32.52 7.19
C ALA A 300 -8.58 33.94 7.41
N ALA A 301 -8.40 34.70 6.33
CA ALA A 301 -7.92 36.08 6.41
C ALA A 301 -8.82 36.96 7.30
N PRO A 302 -8.25 37.80 8.18
CA PRO A 302 -9.02 38.75 8.97
C PRO A 302 -9.89 39.61 8.07
N ARG A 303 -11.19 39.69 8.34
CA ARG A 303 -12.04 40.63 7.60
C ARG A 303 -11.59 42.05 7.93
N PRO A 304 -11.40 42.93 6.93
CA PRO A 304 -11.22 44.35 7.22
C PRO A 304 -12.45 44.82 8.01
N ALA A 305 -12.20 45.44 9.17
CA ALA A 305 -13.25 46.09 9.93
C ALA A 305 -13.89 47.16 9.04
N GLY A 306 -15.19 47.01 8.81
CA GLY A 306 -16.00 48.06 8.18
C GLY A 306 -16.22 49.22 9.13
#